data_AF-A0A3R6FII0-F1
#
_entry.id   AF-A0A3R6FII0-F1
#
_cell.length_a   1.000
_cell.length_b   1.000
_cell.length_c   1.000
_cell.angle_alpha   90.00
_cell.angle_beta   90.00
_cell.angle_gamma   90.00
#
_symmetry.space_group_name_H-M   'P 1'
#
loop_
_entity.id
_entity.type
_entity.pdbx_description
1 polymer ?
#
loop_
_entity_poly.entity_id
_entity_poly.type
_entity_poly.pdbx_seq_one_letter_code
_entity_poly.pdbx_strand_id
1 'polypeptide(L)'
;MPFSTFISADNYYQGFLHTKNEALLSHLATLLYPKVKSRHLTTPLLLNAFYWFSSLKHYFARLFPHFLQPMSSSSEDLLGYAPPIGEVLWTAMNAQIRALTGGDITKEEAVLSMDTWRALTELDAKAKEVEDIKRQTK
;
A
#
# COMPACT_ATOMS: atom_id res chain seq x y z
N MET A 1 -8.93 11.69 2.94
CA MET A 1 -8.10 11.44 1.74
C MET A 1 -8.67 10.21 1.04
N PRO A 2 -8.89 10.23 -0.28
CA PRO A 2 -9.41 9.06 -0.98
C PRO A 2 -8.46 7.85 -0.89
N PHE A 3 -9.01 6.66 -0.73
CA PHE A 3 -8.24 5.41 -0.66
C PHE A 3 -7.40 5.17 -1.93
N SER A 4 -7.91 5.55 -3.10
CA SER A 4 -7.17 5.52 -4.38
C SER A 4 -5.85 6.29 -4.34
N THR A 5 -5.81 7.43 -3.63
CA THR A 5 -4.60 8.23 -3.47
C THR A 5 -3.58 7.52 -2.58
N PHE A 6 -4.05 6.88 -1.50
CA PHE A 6 -3.21 6.08 -0.62
C PHE A 6 -2.62 4.87 -1.34
N ILE A 7 -3.43 4.09 -2.08
CA ILE A 7 -2.97 2.95 -2.87
C ILE A 7 -1.88 3.39 -3.86
N SER A 8 -2.13 4.49 -4.58
CA SER A 8 -1.18 4.98 -5.58
C SER A 8 0.14 5.42 -4.93
N ALA A 9 0.07 6.10 -3.79
CA ALA A 9 1.24 6.47 -3.00
C ALA A 9 2.00 5.23 -2.47
N ASP A 10 1.28 4.21 -2.02
CA ASP A 10 1.84 2.94 -1.57
C ASP A 10 2.63 2.24 -2.69
N ASN A 11 2.02 2.15 -3.87
CA ASN A 11 2.60 1.54 -5.06
C ASN A 11 3.88 2.27 -5.50
N TYR A 12 3.88 3.61 -5.52
CA TYR A 12 5.09 4.37 -5.85
C TYR A 12 6.19 4.19 -4.82
N TYR A 13 5.85 4.15 -3.53
CA TYR A 13 6.81 3.92 -2.46
C TYR A 13 7.43 2.53 -2.55
N GLN A 14 6.61 1.47 -2.70
CA GLN A 14 7.12 0.10 -2.82
C GLN A 14 7.90 -0.10 -4.12
N GLY A 15 7.41 0.46 -5.24
CA GLY A 15 8.11 0.43 -6.51
C GLY A 15 9.49 1.08 -6.42
N PHE A 16 9.60 2.22 -5.71
CA PHE A 16 10.89 2.87 -5.45
C PHE A 16 11.81 1.99 -4.58
N LEU A 17 11.30 1.35 -3.52
CA LEU A 17 12.11 0.48 -2.67
C LEU A 17 12.77 -0.66 -3.45
N HIS A 18 12.07 -1.24 -4.42
CA HIS A 18 12.57 -2.35 -5.24
C HIS A 18 13.41 -1.91 -6.45
N THR A 19 12.99 -0.89 -7.18
CA THR A 19 13.64 -0.49 -8.45
C THR A 19 14.70 0.60 -8.29
N LYS A 20 14.67 1.33 -7.17
CA LYS A 20 15.47 2.55 -6.92
C LYS A 20 15.25 3.66 -7.97
N ASN A 21 14.14 3.61 -8.73
CA ASN A 21 13.84 4.61 -9.76
C ASN A 21 13.31 5.91 -9.14
N GLU A 22 14.08 6.99 -9.22
CA GLU A 22 13.73 8.31 -8.69
C GLU A 22 12.46 8.94 -9.30
N ALA A 23 12.07 8.51 -10.51
CA ALA A 23 10.81 8.96 -11.13
C ALA A 23 9.59 8.57 -10.26
N LEU A 24 9.62 7.38 -9.65
CA LEU A 24 8.56 6.92 -8.74
C LEU A 24 8.47 7.79 -7.49
N LEU A 25 9.63 8.23 -6.98
CA LEU A 25 9.68 9.13 -5.84
C LEU A 25 9.17 10.53 -6.18
N SER A 26 9.39 10.98 -7.42
CA SER A 26 8.82 12.23 -7.94
C SER A 26 7.29 12.16 -8.07
N HIS A 27 6.75 11.02 -8.51
CA HIS A 27 5.30 10.79 -8.53
C HIS A 27 4.70 10.76 -7.11
N LEU A 28 5.37 10.09 -6.17
CA LEU A 28 4.98 10.11 -4.75
C LEU A 28 4.98 11.54 -4.20
N ALA A 29 6.03 12.32 -4.42
CA ALA A 29 6.12 13.70 -3.94
C ALA A 29 5.04 14.60 -4.56
N THR A 30 4.67 14.38 -5.82
CA THR A 30 3.58 15.11 -6.49
C THR A 30 2.21 14.78 -5.87
N LEU A 31 1.98 13.52 -5.48
CA LEU A 31 0.77 13.12 -4.77
C LEU A 31 0.69 13.73 -3.37
N LEU A 32 1.80 13.77 -2.63
CA LEU A 32 1.84 14.29 -1.26
C LEU A 32 1.80 15.82 -1.21
N TYR A 33 2.43 16.48 -2.19
CA TYR A 33 2.56 17.93 -2.25
C TYR A 33 2.02 18.47 -3.59
N PRO A 34 0.70 18.39 -3.85
CA PRO A 34 0.11 18.76 -5.14
C PRO A 34 0.28 20.24 -5.49
N LYS A 35 0.56 21.09 -4.49
CA LYS A 35 0.81 22.54 -4.67
C LYS A 35 2.26 22.84 -5.11
N VAL A 36 3.16 21.87 -5.06
CA VAL A 36 4.56 22.04 -5.47
C VAL A 36 4.69 21.67 -6.93
N LYS A 37 5.09 22.63 -7.77
CA LYS A 37 5.34 22.37 -9.20
C LYS A 37 6.51 21.40 -9.34
N SER A 38 6.44 20.48 -10.31
CA SER A 38 7.47 19.46 -10.54
C SER A 38 8.89 20.04 -10.71
N ARG A 39 9.01 21.26 -11.23
CA ARG A 39 10.29 22.00 -11.35
C ARG A 39 10.97 22.34 -10.01
N HIS A 40 10.25 22.27 -8.90
CA HIS A 40 10.75 22.52 -7.54
C HIS A 40 10.96 21.22 -6.75
N LEU A 41 10.77 20.05 -7.38
CA LEU A 41 11.11 18.75 -6.81
C LEU A 41 12.63 18.58 -6.80
N THR A 42 13.24 19.07 -5.74
CA THR A 42 14.67 18.89 -5.47
C THR A 42 14.91 17.59 -4.70
N THR A 43 16.13 17.05 -4.78
CA THR A 43 16.52 15.82 -4.05
C THR A 43 16.16 15.85 -2.56
N PRO A 44 16.39 16.95 -1.80
CA PRO A 44 15.99 17.02 -0.39
C PRO A 44 14.48 16.86 -0.19
N LEU A 45 13.66 17.41 -1.08
CA LEU A 45 12.21 17.29 -1.00
C LEU A 45 11.74 15.85 -1.30
N LEU A 46 12.38 15.18 -2.26
CA LEU A 46 12.12 13.78 -2.58
C LEU A 46 12.45 12.87 -1.39
N LEU A 47 13.62 13.07 -0.76
CA LEU A 47 14.01 12.33 0.44
C LEU A 47 13.06 12.62 1.62
N ASN A 48 12.66 13.87 1.80
CA ASN A 48 11.67 14.22 2.83
C ASN A 48 10.32 13.52 2.58
N ALA A 49 9.84 13.48 1.33
CA ALA A 49 8.62 12.76 0.96
C ALA A 49 8.74 11.24 1.25
N PHE A 50 9.89 10.65 0.94
CA PHE A 50 10.20 9.26 1.26
C PHE A 50 10.13 8.98 2.76
N TYR A 51 10.86 9.73 3.58
CA TYR A 51 10.89 9.52 5.02
C TYR A 51 9.54 9.81 5.69
N TRP A 52 8.84 10.84 5.23
CA TRP A 52 7.49 11.14 5.71
C TRP A 52 6.54 9.95 5.45
N PHE A 53 6.52 9.43 4.23
CA PHE A 53 5.65 8.30 3.90
C PHE A 53 6.06 7.01 4.61
N SER A 54 7.36 6.79 4.78
CA SER A 54 7.90 5.69 5.59
C SER A 54 7.41 5.76 7.05
N SER A 55 7.45 6.96 7.65
CA SER A 55 6.94 7.17 9.02
C SER A 55 5.43 6.95 9.12
N LEU A 56 4.67 7.36 8.09
CA LEU A 56 3.23 7.12 8.01
C LEU A 56 2.91 5.62 7.94
N LYS A 57 3.64 4.86 7.13
CA LYS A 57 3.51 3.39 7.06
C LYS A 57 3.81 2.74 8.40
N HIS A 58 4.87 3.17 9.07
CA HIS A 58 5.21 2.65 10.39
C HIS A 58 4.12 2.94 11.42
N TYR A 59 3.50 4.12 11.35
CA TYR A 59 2.37 4.47 12.18
C TYR A 59 1.14 3.60 11.88
N PHE A 60 0.81 3.38 10.60
CA PHE A 60 -0.30 2.50 10.20
C PHE A 60 -0.06 1.05 10.57
N ALA A 61 1.17 0.54 10.49
CA ALA A 61 1.49 -0.83 10.94
C ALA A 61 1.20 -1.06 12.43
N ARG A 62 1.29 0.00 13.26
CA ARG A 62 0.91 -0.08 14.68
C ARG A 62 -0.59 -0.02 14.91
N LEU A 63 -1.33 0.70 14.06
CA LEU A 63 -2.78 0.84 14.17
C LEU A 63 -3.54 -0.33 13.56
N PHE A 64 -3.00 -0.92 12.50
CA PHE A 64 -3.59 -2.01 11.73
C PHE A 64 -2.64 -3.22 11.70
N PRO A 65 -2.38 -3.85 12.87
CA PRO A 65 -1.36 -4.88 13.02
C PRO A 65 -1.73 -6.20 12.33
N HIS A 66 -3.01 -6.46 12.04
CA HIS A 66 -3.44 -7.68 11.37
C HIS A 66 -3.29 -7.57 9.85
N PHE A 67 -3.52 -6.37 9.31
CA PHE A 67 -3.39 -6.12 7.87
C PHE A 67 -1.97 -5.79 7.42
N LEU A 68 -1.29 -4.84 8.08
CA LEU A 68 0.04 -4.36 7.69
C LEU A 68 1.16 -5.12 8.40
N GLN A 69 1.19 -6.43 8.21
CA GLN A 69 2.26 -7.26 8.75
C GLN A 69 3.54 -7.12 7.93
N PRO A 70 4.72 -7.11 8.57
CA PRO A 70 5.98 -7.24 7.85
C PRO A 70 5.95 -8.52 7.03
N MET A 71 6.35 -8.45 5.77
CA MET A 71 6.48 -9.64 4.94
C MET A 71 7.45 -10.59 5.65
N SER A 72 6.96 -11.77 6.05
CA SER A 72 7.76 -12.74 6.75
C SER A 72 8.95 -13.13 5.87
N SER A 73 10.17 -12.92 6.35
CA SER A 73 11.40 -13.34 5.67
C SER A 73 11.54 -14.87 5.54
N SER A 74 10.55 -15.63 6.02
CA SER A 74 10.54 -17.10 6.06
C SER A 74 9.84 -17.77 4.87
N SER A 75 9.28 -17.02 3.92
CA SER A 75 8.94 -17.56 2.60
C SER A 75 10.11 -17.30 1.66
N GLU A 76 11.22 -17.98 1.96
CA GLU A 76 12.25 -18.26 0.98
C GLU A 76 11.54 -19.06 -0.13
N ASP A 77 11.32 -18.38 -1.24
CA ASP A 77 10.67 -18.90 -2.43
C ASP A 77 11.38 -20.21 -2.81
N LEU A 78 10.75 -21.36 -2.55
CA LEU A 78 11.32 -22.70 -2.76
C LEU A 78 11.72 -22.96 -4.23
N LEU A 79 11.45 -22.02 -5.13
CA LEU A 79 11.76 -22.05 -6.56
C LEU A 79 12.59 -20.86 -7.06
N GLY A 80 13.02 -19.94 -6.18
CA GLY A 80 13.87 -18.79 -6.56
C GLY A 80 13.25 -17.80 -7.56
N TYR A 81 11.95 -17.93 -7.84
CA TYR A 81 11.22 -17.05 -8.75
C TYR A 81 10.62 -15.88 -7.97
N ALA A 82 11.35 -14.78 -7.86
CA ALA A 82 10.75 -13.54 -7.37
C ALA A 82 9.89 -12.94 -8.50
N PRO A 83 8.55 -12.92 -8.39
CA PRO A 83 7.69 -12.29 -9.39
C PRO A 83 8.09 -10.82 -9.58
N PRO A 84 7.92 -10.25 -10.79
CA PRO A 84 8.18 -8.84 -11.04
C PRO A 84 7.44 -7.98 -10.01
N ILE A 85 8.10 -6.98 -9.43
CA ILE A 85 7.49 -6.13 -8.38
C ILE A 85 6.17 -5.50 -8.83
N GLY A 86 6.04 -5.18 -10.12
CA GLY A 86 4.80 -4.67 -10.69
C GLY A 86 3.62 -5.64 -10.53
N GLU A 87 3.85 -6.95 -10.73
CA GLU A 87 2.83 -7.99 -10.57
C GLU A 87 2.46 -8.19 -9.09
N VAL A 88 3.45 -8.14 -8.19
CA VAL A 88 3.22 -8.23 -6.74
C VAL A 88 2.36 -7.05 -6.26
N LEU A 89 2.70 -5.83 -6.65
CA LEU A 89 1.95 -4.63 -6.25
C LEU A 89 0.54 -4.62 -6.85
N TRP A 90 0.41 -4.98 -8.12
CA TRP A 90 -0.89 -5.09 -8.78
C TRP A 90 -1.79 -6.13 -8.11
N THR A 91 -1.23 -7.31 -7.79
CA THR A 91 -1.96 -8.38 -7.10
C THR A 91 -2.38 -7.96 -5.69
N ALA A 92 -1.48 -7.32 -4.94
CA ALA A 92 -1.78 -6.82 -3.60
C ALA A 92 -2.87 -5.73 -3.63
N MET A 93 -2.81 -4.80 -4.58
CA MET A 93 -3.83 -3.76 -4.78
C MET A 93 -5.20 -4.38 -5.09
N ASN A 94 -5.26 -5.32 -6.04
CA ASN A 94 -6.50 -5.99 -6.41
C ASN A 94 -7.07 -6.81 -5.24
N ALA A 95 -6.22 -7.44 -4.44
CA ALA A 95 -6.66 -8.15 -3.24
C ALA A 95 -7.31 -7.20 -2.23
N GLN A 96 -6.76 -6.00 -2.02
CA GLN A 96 -7.36 -4.98 -1.16
C GLN A 96 -8.71 -4.50 -1.68
N ILE A 97 -8.80 -4.17 -2.98
CA ILE A 97 -10.05 -3.72 -3.61
C ILE A 97 -11.09 -4.84 -3.52
N ARG A 98 -10.73 -6.07 -3.88
CA ARG A 98 -11.63 -7.23 -3.82
C ARG A 98 -12.10 -7.53 -2.39
N ALA A 99 -11.20 -7.43 -1.40
CA ALA A 99 -11.56 -7.60 0.00
C ALA A 99 -12.59 -6.56 0.41
N LEU A 100 -12.43 -5.30 0.01
CA LEU A 100 -13.37 -4.22 0.33
C LEU A 100 -14.70 -4.32 -0.41
N THR A 101 -14.71 -4.71 -1.69
CA THR A 101 -15.93 -4.87 -2.49
C THR A 101 -16.66 -6.19 -2.24
N GLY A 102 -16.00 -7.18 -1.63
CA GLY A 102 -16.49 -8.55 -1.56
C GLY A 102 -16.50 -9.26 -2.92
N GLY A 103 -15.76 -8.74 -3.92
CA GLY A 103 -15.74 -9.24 -5.29
C GLY A 103 -16.79 -8.65 -6.23
N ASP A 104 -17.55 -7.65 -5.78
CA ASP A 104 -18.52 -6.91 -6.59
C ASP A 104 -17.86 -5.72 -7.30
N ILE A 105 -17.65 -5.84 -8.61
CA ILE A 105 -16.99 -4.82 -9.44
C ILE A 105 -17.75 -3.48 -9.46
N THR A 106 -19.06 -3.49 -9.26
CA THR A 106 -19.88 -2.25 -9.31
C THR A 106 -19.60 -1.33 -8.12
N LYS A 107 -18.96 -1.84 -7.07
CA LYS A 107 -18.62 -1.10 -5.84
C LYS A 107 -17.19 -0.55 -5.84
N GLU A 108 -16.39 -0.83 -6.87
CA GLU A 108 -14.98 -0.44 -6.91
C GLU A 108 -14.80 1.08 -6.84
N GLU A 109 -15.58 1.84 -7.60
CA GLU A 109 -15.50 3.31 -7.60
C GLU A 109 -15.85 3.90 -6.22
N ALA A 110 -16.86 3.32 -5.55
CA ALA A 110 -17.24 3.72 -4.19
C ALA A 110 -16.14 3.40 -3.17
N VAL A 111 -15.47 2.26 -3.30
CA VAL A 111 -14.34 1.87 -2.43
C VAL A 111 -13.13 2.76 -2.67
N LEU A 112 -12.81 3.06 -3.93
CA LEU A 112 -11.67 3.90 -4.30
C LEU A 112 -11.84 5.37 -3.85
N SER A 113 -13.07 5.86 -3.82
CA SER A 113 -13.42 7.20 -3.35
C SER A 113 -13.60 7.28 -1.83
N MET A 114 -13.70 6.14 -1.13
CA MET A 114 -13.85 6.07 0.32
C MET A 114 -12.65 6.70 1.05
N ASP A 115 -12.88 7.17 2.27
CA ASP A 115 -11.79 7.66 3.10
C ASP A 115 -10.78 6.54 3.44
N THR A 116 -9.49 6.84 3.30
CA THR A 116 -8.38 5.91 3.55
C THR A 116 -8.46 5.27 4.94
N TRP A 117 -8.82 6.02 5.98
CA TRP A 117 -8.90 5.48 7.33
C TRP A 117 -9.99 4.42 7.45
N ARG A 118 -11.15 4.67 6.84
CA ARG A 118 -12.26 3.72 6.85
C ARG A 118 -11.89 2.46 6.07
N ALA A 119 -11.28 2.61 4.91
CA ALA A 119 -10.81 1.48 4.10
C ALA A 119 -9.78 0.62 4.84
N LEU A 120 -8.78 1.23 5.49
CA LEU A 120 -7.76 0.51 6.25
C LEU A 120 -8.33 -0.20 7.48
N THR A 121 -9.28 0.43 8.19
CA THR A 121 -9.95 -0.19 9.35
C THR A 121 -10.73 -1.44 8.93
N GLU A 122 -11.43 -1.37 7.80
CA GLU A 122 -12.17 -2.51 7.26
C GLU A 122 -11.25 -3.64 6.78
N LEU A 123 -10.11 -3.29 6.16
CA LEU A 123 -9.10 -4.27 5.76
C LEU A 123 -8.47 -4.97 6.98
N ASP A 124 -8.21 -4.24 8.06
CA ASP A 124 -7.69 -4.83 9.31
C ASP A 124 -8.69 -5.75 9.99
N ALA A 125 -9.97 -5.35 10.03
CA ALA A 125 -11.04 -6.20 10.55
C ALA A 125 -11.14 -7.52 9.76
N LYS A 126 -11.11 -7.45 8.42
CA LYS A 126 -11.13 -8.64 7.55
C LYS A 126 -9.88 -9.50 7.71
N ALA A 127 -8.70 -8.89 7.86
CA ALA A 127 -7.47 -9.64 8.11
C ALA A 127 -7.55 -10.40 9.44
N LYS A 128 -8.07 -9.76 10.49
CA LYS A 128 -8.29 -10.38 11.80
C LYS A 128 -9.29 -11.53 11.74
N GLU A 129 -10.42 -11.37 11.06
CA GLU A 129 -11.41 -12.45 10.87
C GLU A 129 -10.78 -13.69 10.22
N VAL A 130 -9.94 -13.49 9.19
CA VAL A 130 -9.22 -14.59 8.53
C VAL A 130 -8.20 -15.25 9.48
N GLU A 131 -7.48 -14.47 10.29
CA GLU A 131 -6.58 -15.03 11.31
C GLU A 131 -7.33 -15.87 12.36
N ASP A 132 -8.48 -15.38 12.84
CA ASP A 132 -9.29 -16.08 13.83
C ASP A 132 -9.87 -17.38 13.27
N ILE A 133 -10.33 -17.39 12.01
CA ILE A 133 -10.75 -18.62 11.31
C ILE A 133 -9.56 -19.60 11.20
N LYS A 134 -8.37 -19.13 10.79
CA LYS A 134 -7.17 -19.97 10.70
C LYS A 134 -6.76 -20.57 12.05
N ARG A 135 -6.98 -19.86 13.15
CA ARG A 135 -6.74 -20.35 14.52
C ARG A 135 -7.75 -21.40 14.96
N GLN A 136 -9.02 -21.27 14.55
CA GLN A 136 -10.06 -22.25 14.87
C GLN A 136 -9.99 -23.53 14.02
N THR A 137 -9.41 -23.42 12.83
CA THR A 137 -9.26 -24.55 11.89
C THR A 137 -7.94 -25.30 12.08
N LYS A 138 -7.08 -24.86 13.01
CA LYS A 138 -5.84 -25.52 13.43
C LYS A 138 -6.05 -26.32 14.71
#